data_AF-A0A1I7Y5Y1-F1
#
_entry.id   AF-A0A1I7Y5Y1-F1
#
_cell.length_a   1.000
_cell.length_b   1.000
_cell.length_c   1.000
_cell.angle_alpha   90.00
_cell.angle_beta   90.00
_cell.angle_gamma   90.00
#
_symmetry.space_group_name_H-M   'P 1'
#
loop_
_entity.id
_entity.type
_entity.pdbx_description
1 polymer ?
#
loop_
_entity_poly.entity_id
_entity_poly.type
_entity_poly.pdbx_seq_one_letter_code
_entity_poly.pdbx_strand_id
1 'polypeptide(L)'
;MASLSKQERRTQFAEAARRGMFKLHKAHHYQDPKSGKRISFGLVRMANINPLFDVAVALHQAGMPSGVQLHLCVYHSQYPQAMRSAIEHMLDQVLNRRQAEAVFDHPVVRQALDQASAQDHLFVVLVSGSSAPASK
;
A
#
# COMPACT_ATOMS: atom_id res chain seq x y z
N MET A 1 22.70 -24.99 -0.66
CA MET A 1 21.45 -24.21 -0.81
C MET A 1 21.65 -23.26 -1.98
N ALA A 2 20.88 -23.38 -3.06
CA ALA A 2 21.00 -22.50 -4.21
C ALA A 2 20.59 -21.06 -3.83
N SER A 3 21.37 -20.06 -4.24
CA SER A 3 21.00 -18.66 -4.04
C SER A 3 19.81 -18.31 -4.94
N LEU A 4 18.73 -17.81 -4.37
CA LEU A 4 17.58 -17.31 -5.15
C LEU A 4 18.04 -16.25 -6.15
N SER A 5 17.40 -16.17 -7.32
CA SER A 5 17.55 -15.03 -8.22
C SER A 5 17.01 -13.75 -7.59
N LYS A 6 17.37 -12.59 -8.16
CA LYS A 6 16.81 -11.30 -7.71
C LYS A 6 15.28 -11.29 -7.81
N GLN A 7 14.73 -11.88 -8.87
CA GLN A 7 13.28 -11.89 -9.11
C GLN A 7 12.55 -12.79 -8.12
N GLU A 8 13.06 -13.99 -7.86
CA GLU A 8 12.43 -14.90 -6.88
C GLU A 8 12.41 -14.30 -5.48
N ARG A 9 13.47 -13.58 -5.08
CA ARG A 9 13.47 -12.86 -3.80
C ARG A 9 12.38 -11.79 -3.73
N ARG A 10 12.14 -11.06 -4.82
CA ARG A 10 11.11 -10.00 -4.88
C ARG A 10 9.71 -10.60 -4.80
N THR A 11 9.45 -11.69 -5.52
CA THR A 11 8.17 -12.41 -5.44
C THR A 11 7.94 -12.99 -4.03
N GLN A 12 8.96 -13.62 -3.43
CA GLN A 12 8.84 -14.13 -2.05
C GLN A 12 8.61 -13.01 -1.04
N PHE A 13 9.27 -11.86 -1.22
CA PHE A 13 9.03 -10.69 -0.39
C PHE A 13 7.60 -10.15 -0.56
N ALA A 14 7.11 -10.05 -1.80
CA ALA A 14 5.74 -9.63 -2.08
C ALA A 14 4.73 -10.55 -1.38
N GLU A 15 4.91 -11.86 -1.46
CA GLU A 15 4.07 -12.83 -0.77
C GLU A 15 4.14 -12.72 0.76
N ALA A 16 5.33 -12.52 1.32
CA ALA A 16 5.49 -12.31 2.75
C ALA A 16 4.80 -11.01 3.20
N ALA A 17 4.96 -9.93 2.44
CA ALA A 17 4.32 -8.65 2.69
C ALA A 17 2.80 -8.78 2.60
N ARG A 18 2.27 -9.43 1.56
CA ARG A 18 0.82 -9.69 1.38
C ARG A 18 0.21 -10.44 2.57
N ARG A 19 0.87 -11.51 3.04
CA ARG A 19 0.42 -12.24 4.24
C ARG A 19 0.45 -11.35 5.48
N GLY A 20 1.50 -10.54 5.65
CA GLY A 20 1.61 -9.57 6.74
C GLY A 20 0.51 -8.52 6.72
N MET A 21 0.26 -7.91 5.56
CA MET A 21 -0.81 -6.92 5.34
C MET A 21 -2.17 -7.49 5.72
N PHE A 22 -2.50 -8.69 5.25
CA PHE A 22 -3.78 -9.32 5.55
C PHE A 22 -3.93 -9.68 7.03
N LYS A 23 -2.88 -10.20 7.66
CA LYS A 23 -2.87 -10.48 9.10
C LYS A 23 -3.10 -9.20 9.92
N LEU A 24 -2.41 -8.12 9.57
CA LEU A 24 -2.55 -6.83 10.24
C LEU A 24 -3.91 -6.20 10.01
N HIS A 25 -4.49 -6.30 8.81
CA HIS A 25 -5.84 -5.81 8.53
C HIS A 25 -6.89 -6.49 9.41
N LYS A 26 -6.81 -7.81 9.56
CA LYS A 26 -7.72 -8.55 10.46
C LYS A 26 -7.64 -8.05 11.90
N ALA A 27 -6.44 -7.76 12.40
CA ALA A 27 -6.23 -7.30 13.76
C ALA A 27 -6.51 -5.81 13.95
N HIS A 28 -6.32 -5.00 12.91
CA HIS A 28 -6.33 -3.54 12.95
C HIS A 28 -7.04 -2.98 11.71
N HIS A 29 -8.34 -2.78 11.84
CA HIS A 29 -9.17 -2.12 10.84
C HIS A 29 -10.15 -1.15 11.50
N TYR A 30 -10.65 -0.22 10.70
CA TYR A 30 -11.78 0.63 11.02
C TYR A 30 -12.98 0.18 10.19
N GLN A 31 -14.19 0.40 10.70
CA GLN A 31 -15.42 0.11 9.95
C GLN A 31 -16.01 1.42 9.46
N ASP A 32 -16.30 1.49 8.16
CA ASP A 32 -17.03 2.59 7.55
C ASP A 32 -18.46 2.61 8.10
N PRO A 33 -18.89 3.67 8.81
CA PRO A 33 -20.25 3.76 9.34
C PRO A 33 -21.33 3.74 8.25
N LYS A 34 -21.00 4.14 7.01
CA LYS A 34 -21.96 4.23 5.90
C LYS A 34 -22.20 2.89 5.23
N SER A 35 -21.14 2.17 4.85
CA SER A 35 -21.26 0.92 4.09
C SER A 35 -20.99 -0.33 4.92
N GLY A 36 -20.54 -0.21 6.17
CA GLY A 36 -20.12 -1.33 7.02
C GLY A 36 -18.80 -2.00 6.59
N LYS A 37 -18.08 -1.41 5.62
CA LYS A 37 -16.85 -1.99 5.05
C LYS A 37 -15.68 -1.80 6.00
N ARG A 38 -14.76 -2.77 6.02
CA ARG A 38 -13.56 -2.72 6.85
C ARG A 38 -12.41 -2.11 6.06
N ILE A 39 -11.74 -1.11 6.64
CA ILE A 39 -10.60 -0.44 6.02
C ILE A 39 -9.38 -0.50 6.92
N SER A 40 -8.20 -0.65 6.34
CA SER A 40 -6.95 -0.40 7.06
C SER A 40 -5.95 0.36 6.19
N PHE A 41 -5.05 1.07 6.86
CA PHE A 41 -3.95 1.81 6.24
C PHE A 41 -2.61 1.19 6.65
N GLY A 42 -1.82 0.80 5.64
CA GLY A 42 -0.53 0.16 5.79
C GLY A 42 0.60 0.94 5.11
N LEU A 43 1.81 0.75 5.61
CA LEU A 43 3.04 1.29 5.02
C LEU A 43 4.06 0.16 4.89
N VAL A 44 4.61 -0.02 3.69
CA VAL A 44 5.75 -0.89 3.44
C VAL A 44 6.93 -0.03 3.03
N ARG A 45 7.97 -0.01 3.87
CA ARG A 45 9.22 0.70 3.57
C ARG A 45 10.24 -0.26 2.96
N MET A 46 10.83 0.14 1.85
CA MET A 46 11.90 -0.60 1.18
C MET A 46 13.14 0.30 1.01
N ALA A 47 14.33 -0.29 1.12
CA ALA A 47 15.59 0.46 1.06
C ALA A 47 15.96 0.93 -0.35
N ASN A 48 15.41 0.33 -1.41
CA ASN A 48 15.80 0.60 -2.80
C ASN A 48 14.57 0.77 -3.70
N ILE A 49 14.68 1.69 -4.66
CA ILE A 49 13.60 2.03 -5.60
C ILE A 49 13.38 0.92 -6.64
N ASN A 50 14.44 0.39 -7.26
CA ASN A 50 14.28 -0.63 -8.30
C ASN A 50 13.53 -1.88 -7.80
N PRO A 51 13.90 -2.49 -6.65
CA PRO A 51 13.15 -3.63 -6.12
C PRO A 51 11.72 -3.29 -5.69
N LEU A 52 11.43 -2.03 -5.36
CA LEU A 52 10.09 -1.61 -4.93
C LEU A 52 9.09 -1.71 -6.08
N PHE A 53 9.48 -1.36 -7.30
CA PHE A 53 8.62 -1.52 -8.48
C PHE A 53 8.28 -2.99 -8.74
N ASP A 54 9.29 -3.85 -8.72
CA ASP A 54 9.09 -5.28 -8.97
C ASP A 54 8.18 -5.92 -7.91
N VAL A 55 8.30 -5.51 -6.64
CA VAL A 55 7.42 -5.95 -5.56
C VAL A 55 6.00 -5.40 -5.75
N ALA A 56 5.84 -4.15 -6.16
CA ALA A 56 4.52 -3.57 -6.43
C ALA A 56 3.79 -4.32 -7.55
N VAL A 57 4.49 -4.63 -8.64
CA VAL A 57 3.96 -5.44 -9.75
C VAL A 57 3.61 -6.84 -9.27
N ALA A 58 4.49 -7.50 -8.51
CA ALA A 58 4.23 -8.83 -7.98
C ALA A 58 3.01 -8.86 -7.03
N LEU A 59 2.83 -7.84 -6.18
CA LEU A 59 1.65 -7.71 -5.32
C LEU A 59 0.36 -7.53 -6.13
N HIS A 60 0.41 -6.69 -7.17
CA HIS A 60 -0.75 -6.46 -8.03
C HIS A 60 -1.15 -7.72 -8.80
N GLN A 61 -0.17 -8.46 -9.34
CA GLN A 61 -0.39 -9.70 -10.09
C GLN A 61 -0.85 -10.87 -9.21
N ALA A 62 -0.33 -10.97 -7.99
CA ALA A 62 -0.74 -12.01 -7.04
C ALA A 62 -2.21 -11.86 -6.61
N GLY A 63 -2.74 -10.64 -6.69
CA GLY A 63 -4.11 -10.33 -6.28
C GLY A 63 -4.34 -10.53 -4.78
N MET A 64 -5.60 -10.45 -4.38
CA MET A 64 -6.03 -10.68 -3.00
C MET A 64 -7.09 -11.80 -2.92
N PRO A 65 -7.25 -12.44 -1.75
CA PRO A 65 -8.34 -13.38 -1.54
C PRO A 65 -9.71 -12.73 -1.82
N SER A 66 -10.70 -13.55 -2.15
CA SER A 66 -12.07 -13.07 -2.38
C SER A 66 -12.59 -12.23 -1.20
N GLY A 67 -13.29 -11.14 -1.52
CA GLY A 67 -13.82 -10.19 -0.55
C GLY A 67 -12.80 -9.15 -0.04
N VAL A 68 -11.55 -9.20 -0.51
CA VAL A 68 -10.48 -8.29 -0.11
C VAL A 68 -9.95 -7.51 -1.31
N GLN A 69 -9.89 -6.19 -1.19
CA GLN A 69 -9.35 -5.29 -2.21
C GLN A 69 -8.09 -4.61 -1.68
N LEU A 70 -6.99 -4.73 -2.43
CA LEU A 70 -5.74 -4.02 -2.15
C LEU A 70 -5.62 -2.77 -3.03
N HIS A 71 -5.49 -1.61 -2.39
CA HIS A 71 -5.25 -0.31 -3.01
C HIS A 71 -3.79 0.07 -2.79
N LEU A 72 -2.98 0.02 -3.85
CA LEU A 72 -1.55 0.30 -3.77
C LEU A 72 -1.24 1.73 -4.19
N CYS A 73 -0.57 2.48 -3.32
CA CYS A 73 0.08 3.74 -3.65
C CYS A 73 1.59 3.52 -3.64
N VAL A 74 2.25 3.67 -4.80
CA VAL A 74 3.70 3.54 -4.90
C VAL A 74 4.32 4.94 -4.90
N TYR A 75 5.23 5.18 -3.95
CA TYR A 75 5.87 6.46 -3.75
C TYR A 75 7.39 6.31 -3.65
N HIS A 76 8.14 7.13 -4.40
CA HIS A 76 9.59 7.18 -4.34
C HIS A 76 10.12 8.60 -4.56
N SER A 77 11.34 8.86 -4.06
CA SER A 77 11.96 10.18 -4.08
C SER A 77 12.30 10.74 -5.47
N GLN A 78 12.25 9.93 -6.54
CA GLN A 78 12.53 10.34 -7.92
C GLN A 78 11.34 11.00 -8.65
N TYR A 79 10.18 11.18 -8.00
CA TYR A 79 9.06 11.88 -8.64
C TYR A 79 9.29 13.39 -8.80
N PRO A 80 8.75 14.02 -9.86
CA PRO A 80 8.72 15.48 -9.98
C PRO A 80 8.14 16.14 -8.74
N GLN A 81 8.68 17.28 -8.34
CA GLN A 81 8.34 17.94 -7.07
C GLN A 81 6.84 18.22 -6.91
N ALA A 82 6.17 18.64 -7.99
CA ALA A 82 4.73 18.88 -7.98
C ALA A 82 3.93 17.60 -7.69
N MET A 83 4.32 16.46 -8.31
CA MET A 83 3.67 15.17 -8.07
C MET A 83 3.92 14.66 -6.66
N ARG A 84 5.16 14.79 -6.17
CA ARG A 84 5.52 14.42 -4.80
C ARG A 84 4.68 15.21 -3.79
N SER A 85 4.58 16.53 -3.96
CA SER A 85 3.79 17.38 -3.06
C SER A 85 2.32 16.98 -3.05
N ALA A 86 1.73 16.65 -4.21
CA ALA A 86 0.34 16.19 -4.28
C ALA A 86 0.13 14.84 -3.58
N ILE A 87 1.06 13.88 -3.76
CA ILE A 87 1.01 12.58 -3.09
C ILE A 87 1.17 12.76 -1.58
N GLU A 88 2.16 13.54 -1.13
CA GLU A 88 2.40 13.82 0.29
C GLU A 88 1.19 14.47 0.94
N HIS A 89 0.59 15.47 0.29
CA HIS A 89 -0.63 16.12 0.80
C HIS A 89 -1.81 15.15 0.95
N MET A 90 -2.03 14.28 -0.05
CA MET A 90 -3.07 13.26 0.01
C MET A 90 -2.78 12.23 1.11
N LEU A 91 -1.54 11.78 1.24
CA LEU A 91 -1.14 10.83 2.28
C LEU A 91 -1.26 11.43 3.68
N ASP A 92 -0.90 12.69 3.87
CA ASP A 92 -1.05 13.40 5.14
C ASP A 92 -2.52 13.48 5.56
N GLN A 93 -3.44 13.73 4.62
CA GLN A 93 -4.87 13.76 4.89
C GLN A 93 -5.43 12.37 5.23
N VAL A 94 -5.09 11.36 4.42
CA VAL A 94 -5.62 10.00 4.55
C VAL A 94 -5.04 9.27 5.77
N LEU A 95 -3.79 9.53 6.13
CA LEU A 95 -3.12 8.89 7.28
C LEU A 95 -3.29 9.67 8.59
N ASN A 96 -4.00 10.80 8.59
CA ASN A 96 -4.22 11.59 9.79
C ASN A 96 -5.18 10.89 10.76
N ARG A 97 -4.62 10.30 11.82
CA ARG A 97 -5.38 9.56 12.83
C ARG A 97 -6.05 10.45 13.90
N ARG A 98 -5.91 11.78 13.83
CA ARG A 98 -6.55 12.69 14.81
C ARG A 98 -8.07 12.68 14.68
N GLN A 99 -8.59 12.40 13.49
CA GLN A 99 -10.02 12.23 13.22
C GLN A 99 -10.19 10.97 12.36
N ALA A 100 -10.18 9.80 13.01
CA ALA A 100 -10.20 8.52 12.33
C ALA A 100 -11.41 8.33 11.38
N GLU A 101 -12.51 9.04 11.64
CA GLU A 101 -13.72 9.00 10.80
C GLU A 101 -13.64 9.87 9.55
N ALA A 102 -12.85 10.95 9.57
CA ALA A 102 -12.74 11.88 8.44
C ALA A 102 -12.17 11.21 7.17
N VAL A 103 -11.43 10.11 7.34
CA VAL A 103 -10.85 9.35 6.22
C VAL A 103 -11.91 8.69 5.33
N PHE A 104 -13.10 8.35 5.88
CA PHE A 104 -14.18 7.73 5.13
C PHE A 104 -14.85 8.68 4.14
N ASP A 105 -14.79 9.98 4.42
CA ASP A 105 -15.33 11.04 3.57
C ASP A 105 -14.28 11.60 2.60
N HIS A 106 -13.01 11.19 2.71
CA HIS A 106 -11.99 11.58 1.76
C HIS A 106 -12.36 11.07 0.35
N PRO A 107 -12.44 11.93 -0.67
CA PRO A 107 -12.99 11.57 -1.99
C PRO A 107 -12.37 10.32 -2.60
N VAL A 108 -11.04 10.18 -2.52
CA VAL A 108 -10.30 9.03 -3.05
C VAL A 108 -10.68 7.73 -2.32
N VAL A 109 -10.84 7.78 -1.00
CA VAL A 109 -11.20 6.61 -0.19
C VAL A 109 -12.66 6.24 -0.43
N ARG A 110 -13.56 7.23 -0.38
CA ARG A 110 -14.99 7.04 -0.62
C ARG A 110 -15.25 6.43 -1.99
N GLN A 111 -14.65 7.00 -3.04
CA GLN A 111 -14.76 6.46 -4.39
C GLN A 111 -14.26 5.01 -4.49
N ALA A 112 -13.11 4.71 -3.88
CA ALA A 112 -12.55 3.35 -3.86
C ALA A 112 -13.44 2.35 -3.10
N LEU A 113 -14.13 2.81 -2.04
CA LEU A 113 -15.11 2.00 -1.31
C LEU A 113 -16.37 1.77 -2.13
N ASP A 114 -16.89 2.77 -2.82
CA ASP A 114 -18.17 2.68 -3.53
C ASP A 114 -18.06 1.85 -4.82
N GLN A 115 -16.90 1.87 -5.47
CA GLN A 115 -16.67 1.15 -6.73
C GLN A 115 -16.38 -0.34 -6.56
N ALA A 116 -15.86 -0.77 -5.41
CA ALA A 116 -15.49 -2.17 -5.22
C ALA A 116 -16.56 -2.93 -4.42
N SER A 117 -16.85 -4.17 -4.81
CA SER A 117 -17.79 -5.04 -4.09
C SER A 117 -17.17 -5.73 -2.87
N ALA A 118 -15.86 -5.61 -2.69
CA ALA A 118 -15.13 -6.15 -1.54
C ALA A 118 -15.63 -5.57 -0.21
N GLN A 119 -15.49 -6.35 0.86
CA GLN A 119 -15.81 -5.94 2.22
C GLN A 119 -14.58 -5.47 2.99
N ASP A 120 -13.42 -6.02 2.67
CA ASP A 120 -12.13 -5.67 3.28
C ASP A 120 -11.31 -4.83 2.29
N HIS A 121 -10.90 -3.63 2.69
CA HIS A 121 -10.11 -2.72 1.86
C HIS A 121 -8.80 -2.38 2.56
N LEU A 122 -7.69 -2.70 1.90
CA LEU A 122 -6.34 -2.44 2.40
C LEU A 122 -5.73 -1.33 1.56
N PHE A 123 -5.54 -0.16 2.14
CA PHE A 123 -4.83 0.95 1.51
C PHE A 123 -3.37 0.89 1.95
N VAL A 124 -2.46 0.55 1.04
CA VAL A 124 -1.05 0.33 1.36
C VAL A 124 -0.15 1.23 0.54
N VAL A 125 0.69 1.99 1.24
CA VAL A 125 1.74 2.80 0.62
C VAL A 125 3.03 1.99 0.58
N LEU A 126 3.58 1.77 -0.62
CA LEU A 126 4.94 1.29 -0.80
C LEU A 126 5.85 2.50 -0.96
N VAL A 127 6.78 2.67 -0.02
CA VAL A 127 7.73 3.78 -0.05
C VAL A 127 9.16 3.29 -0.08
N SER A 128 9.99 3.96 -0.89
CA SER A 128 11.43 3.87 -0.76
C SER A 128 12.05 5.22 -0.47
N GLY A 129 12.99 5.25 0.47
CA GLY A 129 13.82 6.42 0.73
C GLY A 129 14.87 6.60 -0.36
N SER A 130 15.43 7.80 -0.47
CA SER A 130 16.66 8.03 -1.23
C SER A 130 17.76 7.11 -0.67
N SER A 131 18.12 6.04 -1.39
CA SER A 131 19.45 5.48 -1.27
C SER A 131 20.39 6.33 -2.13
N ALA A 132 21.47 6.82 -1.52
CA ALA A 132 22.62 7.32 -2.26
C ALA A 132 23.02 6.27 -3.30
N PRO A 133 23.54 6.66 -4.48
CA PRO A 133 23.89 5.70 -5.52
C PRO A 133 24.83 4.65 -4.93
N ALA A 134 24.45 3.38 -5.06
CA ALA A 134 25.36 2.28 -4.79
C ALA A 134 26.60 2.51 -5.66
N SER A 135 27.70 2.87 -5.01
CA SER A 135 29.01 2.98 -5.63
C SER A 135 29.31 1.67 -6.36
N LYS A 136 29.76 1.82 -7.61
CA LYS A 136 30.20 0.75 -8.51
C LYS A 136 31.26 -0.14 -7.86
#